data_AF-G5K2F8-F1
#
_entry.id   AF-G5K2F8-F1
#
_cell.length_a   1.000
_cell.length_b   1.000
_cell.length_c   1.000
_cell.angle_alpha   90.00
_cell.angle_beta   90.00
_cell.angle_gamma   90.00
#
_symmetry.space_group_name_H-M   'P 1'
#
loop_
_entity.id
_entity.type
_entity.pdbx_description
1 polymer ?
#
loop_
_entity_poly.entity_id
_entity_poly.type
_entity_poly.pdbx_seq_one_letter_code
_entity_poly.pdbx_strand_id
1 'polypeptide(L)'
;MKAPEQKEKAPDRGQELSSNAGDSHRNPDSLGDLSPGAASKPVVDEPQPDFPVIAQLNFNTKGERMSTIKPGYHVITSGELNRLNKFAPSLQTTAQWYLKELSGSTISYLYQDHDGLGKLSVQFSDENFAHLTGISPKGIDMKQVVYNFAQGIGSYGNIQVSHAIKDKSMVLPLMPDILSSQSFVFDDLSEVEKFHKIDLSQAIKTDDEDLLLAIRDVDGVGIPASVMRLKEKLSESLQGKEKIILGIYRHRDGKLDQLSINEVYVKDGGKRFEEILKIPV
;
A
#
# COMPACT_ATOMS: atom_id res chain seq x y z
N MET A 1 20.66 46.43 42.27
CA MET A 1 19.43 45.90 42.90
C MET A 1 18.35 45.75 41.83
N LYS A 2 17.51 44.70 41.96
CA LYS A 2 16.48 44.20 41.02
C LYS A 2 15.23 45.11 40.89
N ALA A 3 14.66 45.15 39.66
CA ALA A 3 13.26 45.09 39.14
C ALA A 3 12.05 45.73 39.92
N PRO A 4 10.81 45.94 39.37
CA PRO A 4 10.21 45.40 38.11
C PRO A 4 9.20 46.29 37.29
N GLU A 5 8.78 45.72 36.13
CA GLU A 5 7.46 45.68 35.37
C GLU A 5 6.49 46.87 35.16
N GLN A 6 5.98 47.02 33.90
CA GLN A 6 4.59 46.73 33.42
C GLN A 6 4.39 47.20 31.94
N LYS A 7 4.12 46.31 30.98
CA LYS A 7 2.83 45.96 30.31
C LYS A 7 2.06 47.13 29.66
N GLU A 8 2.14 47.21 28.32
CA GLU A 8 1.35 48.12 27.47
C GLU A 8 0.24 47.36 26.72
N LYS A 9 -0.91 48.02 26.55
CA LYS A 9 -2.19 47.51 26.03
C LYS A 9 -2.54 48.33 24.78
N ALA A 10 -2.83 47.68 23.65
CA ALA A 10 -3.29 48.37 22.44
C ALA A 10 -4.83 48.32 22.31
N PRO A 11 -5.48 49.39 21.78
CA PRO A 11 -6.93 49.42 21.58
C PRO A 11 -7.35 49.04 20.16
N ASP A 12 -8.65 48.75 20.04
CA ASP A 12 -9.38 48.33 18.84
C ASP A 12 -10.10 49.52 18.15
N ARG A 13 -10.39 49.31 16.86
CA ARG A 13 -11.49 49.83 16.03
C ARG A 13 -11.34 51.14 15.22
N GLY A 14 -11.60 51.01 13.90
CA GLY A 14 -11.98 52.08 12.97
C GLY A 14 -12.28 51.59 11.54
N GLN A 15 -13.56 51.42 11.22
CA GLN A 15 -14.19 51.46 9.86
C GLN A 15 -14.07 52.92 9.29
N GLU A 16 -14.10 53.30 8.01
CA GLU A 16 -14.79 52.81 6.79
C GLU A 16 -14.33 53.58 5.50
N LEU A 17 -14.55 52.95 4.32
CA LEU A 17 -15.04 53.43 2.99
C LEU A 17 -14.37 54.52 2.09
N SER A 18 -14.39 54.17 0.79
CA SER A 18 -14.56 54.96 -0.48
C SER A 18 -13.43 54.65 -1.49
N SER A 19 -13.57 54.56 -2.82
CA SER A 19 -14.63 54.68 -3.85
C SER A 19 -13.94 54.54 -5.24
N ASN A 20 -14.71 54.16 -6.28
CA ASN A 20 -14.59 54.47 -7.73
C ASN A 20 -14.65 53.21 -8.63
N ALA A 21 -15.73 52.94 -9.37
CA ALA A 21 -16.35 53.66 -10.51
C ALA A 21 -15.64 53.42 -11.86
N GLY A 22 -16.37 52.85 -12.83
CA GLY A 22 -15.92 52.64 -14.20
C GLY A 22 -16.92 51.83 -15.03
N ASP A 23 -17.81 52.55 -15.71
CA ASP A 23 -18.93 52.10 -16.55
C ASP A 23 -18.51 51.94 -18.02
N SER A 24 -18.97 50.88 -18.72
CA SER A 24 -19.39 50.88 -20.14
C SER A 24 -19.34 49.51 -20.82
N HIS A 25 -20.54 48.99 -21.08
CA HIS A 25 -21.04 48.41 -22.34
C HIS A 25 -20.10 47.71 -23.33
N ARG A 26 -20.31 46.39 -23.48
CA ARG A 26 -20.36 45.69 -24.77
C ARG A 26 -21.41 44.57 -24.72
N ASN A 27 -22.44 44.66 -25.56
CA ASN A 27 -23.18 43.49 -26.07
C ASN A 27 -22.73 43.30 -27.53
N PRO A 28 -22.64 42.06 -28.04
CA PRO A 28 -23.84 41.47 -28.63
C PRO A 28 -23.99 39.94 -28.50
N ASP A 29 -25.26 39.52 -28.47
CA ASP A 29 -25.86 38.37 -29.15
C ASP A 29 -24.98 37.16 -29.53
N SER A 30 -25.18 36.06 -28.80
CA SER A 30 -25.44 34.74 -29.38
C SER A 30 -25.99 33.81 -28.29
N LEU A 31 -27.30 33.62 -28.27
CA LEU A 31 -27.94 32.52 -27.54
C LEU A 31 -27.70 31.23 -28.35
N GLY A 32 -26.53 30.63 -28.15
CA GLY A 32 -26.25 29.25 -28.51
C GLY A 32 -26.61 28.34 -27.34
N ASP A 33 -27.59 27.48 -27.57
CA ASP A 33 -28.06 26.44 -26.66
C ASP A 33 -26.93 25.47 -26.31
N LEU A 34 -26.33 25.63 -25.13
CA LEU A 34 -25.47 24.63 -24.50
C LEU A 34 -25.88 24.51 -23.03
N SER A 35 -26.98 23.79 -22.83
CA SER A 35 -27.32 23.16 -21.56
C SER A 35 -26.08 22.39 -21.04
N PRO A 36 -25.56 22.66 -19.83
CA PRO A 36 -24.54 21.82 -19.24
C PRO A 36 -25.17 20.45 -19.01
N GLY A 37 -24.75 19.47 -19.81
CA GLY A 37 -25.15 18.08 -19.68
C GLY A 37 -25.03 17.67 -18.22
N ALA A 38 -26.18 17.44 -17.59
CA ALA A 38 -26.26 16.95 -16.23
C ALA A 38 -25.40 15.68 -16.14
N ALA A 39 -24.44 15.68 -15.22
CA ALA A 39 -23.59 14.53 -14.95
C ALA A 39 -24.48 13.30 -14.72
N SER A 40 -24.20 12.22 -15.45
CA SER A 40 -24.90 10.96 -15.32
C SER A 40 -24.88 10.51 -13.86
N LYS A 41 -26.07 10.26 -13.30
CA LYS A 41 -26.22 9.63 -11.99
C LYS A 41 -25.42 8.32 -11.95
N PRO A 42 -24.73 7.98 -10.85
CA PRO A 42 -24.09 6.68 -10.74
C PRO A 42 -25.19 5.61 -10.79
N VAL A 43 -25.02 4.66 -11.71
CA VAL A 43 -25.88 3.50 -11.87
C VAL A 43 -25.27 2.35 -11.07
N VAL A 44 -26.15 1.65 -10.35
CA VAL A 44 -26.00 0.42 -9.55
C VAL A 44 -25.58 0.62 -8.08
N ASP A 45 -26.59 0.56 -7.20
CA ASP A 45 -26.49 0.04 -5.82
C ASP A 45 -26.09 -1.45 -5.90
N GLU A 46 -24.81 -1.74 -6.08
CA GLU A 46 -24.31 -3.05 -5.66
C GLU A 46 -24.24 -3.01 -4.12
N PRO A 47 -24.82 -3.98 -3.40
CA PRO A 47 -24.68 -4.03 -1.96
C PRO A 47 -23.19 -4.11 -1.64
N GLN A 48 -22.65 -3.03 -1.09
CA GLN A 48 -21.34 -3.10 -0.45
C GLN A 48 -21.43 -4.18 0.63
N PRO A 49 -20.40 -5.04 0.76
CA PRO A 49 -20.37 -6.01 1.84
C PRO A 49 -20.64 -5.29 3.16
N ASP A 50 -21.66 -5.75 3.88
CA ASP A 50 -22.08 -5.22 5.18
C ASP A 50 -21.00 -5.58 6.20
N PHE A 51 -19.93 -4.79 6.20
CA PHE A 51 -18.95 -4.90 7.25
C PHE A 51 -19.61 -4.32 8.51
N PRO A 52 -19.74 -5.09 9.62
CA PRO A 52 -20.27 -4.56 10.87
C PRO A 52 -19.51 -3.30 11.24
N VAL A 53 -20.11 -2.32 11.93
CA VAL A 53 -19.43 -1.11 12.42
C VAL A 53 -18.08 -1.51 13.03
N ILE A 54 -17.00 -1.38 12.24
CA ILE A 54 -15.75 -2.01 12.60
C ILE A 54 -15.12 -1.12 13.66
N ALA A 55 -14.77 -1.70 14.81
CA ALA A 55 -14.00 -0.98 15.81
C ALA A 55 -12.75 -0.37 15.16
N GLN A 56 -12.42 0.88 15.52
CA GLN A 56 -11.18 1.47 15.04
C GLN A 56 -10.00 0.72 15.66
N LEU A 57 -9.06 0.29 14.82
CA LEU A 57 -7.84 -0.37 15.26
C LEU A 57 -7.06 0.59 16.17
N ASN A 58 -6.85 0.16 17.41
CA ASN A 58 -6.02 0.87 18.36
C ASN A 58 -5.22 -0.13 19.18
N PHE A 59 -3.89 -0.06 19.05
CA PHE A 59 -2.96 -0.93 19.73
C PHE A 59 -2.79 -0.55 21.19
N ASN A 60 -2.84 -1.56 22.06
CA ASN A 60 -2.45 -1.45 23.46
C ASN A 60 -1.84 -2.78 23.94
N THR A 61 -1.06 -2.69 25.03
CA THR A 61 -0.36 -3.84 25.62
C THR A 61 -0.70 -4.00 27.09
N LYS A 62 -0.91 -5.23 27.55
CA LYS A 62 -1.05 -5.54 29.00
C LYS A 62 0.29 -5.57 29.75
N GLY A 63 1.41 -5.36 29.05
CA GLY A 63 2.75 -5.36 29.64
C GLY A 63 3.27 -6.75 30.00
N GLU A 64 2.70 -7.81 29.43
CA GLU A 64 3.14 -9.17 29.68
C GLU A 64 4.58 -9.39 29.20
N ARG A 65 5.36 -10.18 29.92
CA ARG A 65 6.74 -10.49 29.52
C ARG A 65 6.77 -11.17 28.16
N MET A 66 7.56 -10.65 27.21
CA MET A 66 7.82 -11.32 25.94
C MET A 66 8.95 -12.34 26.14
N SER A 67 8.65 -13.64 26.03
CA SER A 67 9.61 -14.72 26.30
C SER A 67 10.61 -14.95 25.16
N THR A 68 10.20 -14.64 23.93
CA THR A 68 11.00 -14.85 22.72
C THR A 68 10.89 -13.63 21.82
N ILE A 69 12.04 -13.13 21.35
CA ILE A 69 12.13 -12.04 20.38
C ILE A 69 12.63 -12.62 19.06
N LYS A 70 11.88 -12.35 17.98
CA LYS A 70 12.24 -12.77 16.62
C LYS A 70 13.51 -12.03 16.18
N PRO A 71 14.38 -12.66 15.36
CA PRO A 71 15.52 -11.97 14.77
C PRO A 71 15.07 -10.70 14.03
N GLY A 72 15.71 -9.57 14.32
CA GLY A 72 15.37 -8.29 13.73
C GLY A 72 14.13 -7.60 14.32
N TYR A 73 13.64 -8.07 15.47
CA TYR A 73 12.54 -7.47 16.22
C TYR A 73 12.98 -7.02 17.61
N HIS A 74 12.17 -6.18 18.24
CA HIS A 74 12.28 -5.81 19.64
C HIS A 74 10.87 -5.62 20.24
N VAL A 75 10.77 -5.65 21.57
CA VAL A 75 9.51 -5.34 22.26
C VAL A 75 9.16 -3.88 22.00
N ILE A 76 7.90 -3.61 21.64
CA ILE A 76 7.45 -2.26 21.33
C ILE A 76 7.65 -1.32 22.53
N THR A 77 8.22 -0.15 22.29
CA THR A 77 8.31 0.91 23.32
C THR A 77 7.01 1.73 23.37
N SER A 78 6.76 2.45 24.47
CA SER A 78 5.59 3.34 24.57
C SER A 78 5.58 4.42 23.46
N GLY A 79 6.75 4.93 23.09
CA GLY A 79 6.87 5.91 22.00
C GLY A 79 6.54 5.32 20.63
N GLU A 80 6.91 4.06 20.39
CA GLU A 80 6.55 3.34 19.15
C GLU A 80 5.09 2.94 19.12
N LEU A 81 4.50 2.52 20.25
CA LEU A 81 3.08 2.24 20.35
C LEU A 81 2.24 3.49 19.99
N ASN A 82 2.61 4.65 20.54
CA ASN A 82 1.96 5.92 20.21
C ASN A 82 2.10 6.27 18.73
N ARG A 83 3.26 6.03 18.11
CA ARG A 83 3.45 6.23 16.66
C ARG A 83 2.63 5.25 15.85
N LEU A 84 2.64 3.97 16.21
CA LEU A 84 1.89 2.92 15.55
C LEU A 84 0.38 3.23 15.54
N ASN A 85 -0.16 3.74 16.64
CA ASN A 85 -1.57 4.16 16.71
C ASN A 85 -1.93 5.33 15.79
N LYS A 86 -0.98 6.19 15.41
CA LYS A 86 -1.22 7.21 14.38
C LYS A 86 -1.37 6.59 12.99
N PHE A 87 -0.71 5.46 12.74
CA PHE A 87 -0.79 4.72 11.47
C PHE A 87 -1.91 3.66 11.47
N ALA A 88 -2.48 3.33 12.63
CA ALA A 88 -3.44 2.24 12.80
C ALA A 88 -4.68 2.35 11.91
N PRO A 89 -5.29 3.53 11.67
CA PRO A 89 -6.41 3.63 10.72
C PRO A 89 -6.03 3.18 9.32
N SER A 90 -4.88 3.64 8.80
CA SER A 90 -4.41 3.25 7.47
C SER A 90 -4.02 1.77 7.42
N LEU A 91 -3.37 1.27 8.47
CA LEU A 91 -3.02 -0.15 8.59
C LEU A 91 -4.25 -1.06 8.60
N GLN A 92 -5.34 -0.64 9.26
CA GLN A 92 -6.62 -1.36 9.25
C GLN A 92 -7.21 -1.41 7.82
N THR A 93 -7.22 -0.28 7.11
CA THR A 93 -7.64 -0.24 5.70
C THR A 93 -6.77 -1.15 4.83
N THR A 94 -5.44 -1.13 5.02
CA THR A 94 -4.52 -2.03 4.30
C THR A 94 -4.80 -3.50 4.61
N ALA A 95 -5.13 -3.85 5.85
CA ALA A 95 -5.49 -5.23 6.23
C ALA A 95 -6.79 -5.69 5.55
N GLN A 96 -7.81 -4.82 5.51
CA GLN A 96 -9.07 -5.09 4.83
C GLN A 96 -8.87 -5.27 3.32
N TRP A 97 -8.10 -4.37 2.71
CA TRP A 97 -7.72 -4.47 1.31
C TRP A 97 -6.92 -5.75 1.04
N TYR A 98 -5.98 -6.11 1.91
CA TYR A 98 -5.17 -7.32 1.75
C TYR A 98 -6.05 -8.58 1.75
N LEU A 99 -6.97 -8.71 2.71
CA LEU A 99 -7.92 -9.83 2.75
C LEU A 99 -8.78 -9.88 1.48
N LYS A 100 -9.27 -8.71 1.04
CA LYS A 100 -10.14 -8.61 -0.12
C LYS A 100 -9.40 -8.94 -1.42
N GLU A 101 -8.21 -8.39 -1.63
CA GLU A 101 -7.57 -8.39 -2.95
C GLU A 101 -6.47 -9.43 -3.10
N LEU A 102 -5.75 -9.77 -2.01
CA LEU A 102 -4.54 -10.60 -2.07
C LEU A 102 -4.68 -11.94 -1.35
N SER A 103 -5.24 -12.00 -0.15
CA SER A 103 -5.18 -13.23 0.65
C SER A 103 -5.85 -14.41 -0.05
N GLY A 104 -5.25 -15.60 0.11
CA GLY A 104 -5.71 -16.84 -0.51
C GLY A 104 -5.61 -16.84 -2.03
N SER A 105 -4.80 -15.95 -2.63
CA SER A 105 -4.67 -15.84 -4.08
C SER A 105 -3.23 -16.02 -4.56
N THR A 106 -3.12 -16.37 -5.84
CA THR A 106 -1.86 -16.26 -6.59
C THR A 106 -1.99 -15.10 -7.56
N ILE A 107 -1.08 -14.12 -7.45
CA ILE A 107 -0.98 -13.01 -8.39
C ILE A 107 0.09 -13.36 -9.43
N SER A 108 -0.29 -13.35 -10.71
CA SER A 108 0.62 -13.55 -11.83
C SER A 108 0.94 -12.22 -12.49
N TYR A 109 2.21 -11.85 -12.46
CA TYR A 109 2.80 -10.72 -13.13
C TYR A 109 3.41 -11.20 -14.44
N LEU A 110 2.81 -10.82 -15.56
CA LEU A 110 3.37 -11.05 -16.88
C LEU A 110 4.19 -9.83 -17.27
N TYR A 111 5.45 -10.03 -17.64
CA TYR A 111 6.39 -8.95 -17.92
C TYR A 111 7.17 -9.17 -19.21
N GLN A 112 7.68 -8.09 -19.78
CA GLN A 112 8.59 -8.13 -20.91
C GLN A 112 9.98 -8.52 -20.43
N ASP A 113 10.45 -9.67 -20.89
CA ASP A 113 11.81 -10.16 -20.66
C ASP A 113 12.62 -10.16 -21.97
N HIS A 114 13.94 -10.33 -21.87
CA HIS A 114 14.84 -10.32 -23.03
C HIS A 114 14.47 -11.41 -24.05
N ASP A 115 14.06 -12.58 -23.58
CA ASP A 115 13.74 -13.75 -24.40
C ASP A 115 12.23 -13.90 -24.71
N GLY A 116 11.41 -12.92 -24.32
CA GLY A 116 9.99 -12.88 -24.62
C GLY A 116 9.11 -12.57 -23.41
N LEU A 117 8.12 -13.42 -23.15
CA LEU A 117 7.15 -13.22 -22.07
C LEU A 117 7.65 -13.91 -20.79
N GLY A 118 8.01 -13.11 -19.79
CA GLY A 118 8.30 -13.59 -18.44
C GLY A 118 7.02 -13.69 -17.60
N LYS A 119 7.06 -14.55 -16.57
CA LYS A 119 5.98 -14.70 -15.59
C LYS A 119 6.56 -14.82 -14.18
N LEU A 120 6.06 -14.00 -13.26
CA LEU A 120 6.30 -14.11 -11.84
C LEU A 120 4.97 -14.42 -11.16
N SER A 121 4.87 -15.59 -10.52
CA SER A 121 3.69 -16.01 -9.75
C SER A 121 3.97 -15.86 -8.25
N VAL A 122 3.17 -15.05 -7.57
CA VAL A 122 3.32 -14.74 -6.15
C VAL A 122 2.10 -15.20 -5.38
N GLN A 123 2.29 -16.11 -4.42
CA GLN A 123 1.23 -16.62 -3.57
C GLN A 123 1.13 -15.79 -2.29
N PHE A 124 -0.05 -15.21 -2.06
CA PHE A 124 -0.37 -14.41 -0.89
C PHE A 124 -1.27 -15.22 0.06
N SER A 125 -0.81 -15.41 1.29
CA SER A 125 -1.54 -16.05 2.38
C SER A 125 -1.75 -15.09 3.56
N ASP A 126 -2.69 -15.41 4.45
CA ASP A 126 -2.95 -14.60 5.65
C ASP A 126 -1.69 -14.36 6.50
N GLU A 127 -0.81 -15.36 6.56
CA GLU A 127 0.42 -15.35 7.37
C GLU A 127 1.43 -14.31 6.88
N ASN A 128 1.48 -14.07 5.57
CA ASN A 128 2.42 -13.13 4.98
C ASN A 128 2.21 -11.72 5.53
N PHE A 129 0.97 -11.33 5.82
CA PHE A 129 0.65 -9.98 6.30
C PHE A 129 1.39 -9.62 7.61
N ALA A 130 1.57 -10.57 8.53
CA ALA A 130 2.34 -10.33 9.75
C ALA A 130 3.81 -9.98 9.44
N HIS A 131 4.40 -10.61 8.43
CA HIS A 131 5.76 -10.32 7.97
C HIS A 131 5.84 -8.97 7.26
N LEU A 132 4.88 -8.66 6.39
CA LEU A 132 4.81 -7.38 5.67
C LEU A 132 4.74 -6.21 6.65
N THR A 133 3.82 -6.27 7.61
CA THR A 133 3.66 -5.22 8.62
C THR A 133 4.85 -5.10 9.57
N GLY A 134 5.53 -6.23 9.84
CA GLY A 134 6.59 -6.28 10.84
C GLY A 134 6.06 -6.11 12.26
N ILE A 135 4.78 -6.45 12.50
CA ILE A 135 4.13 -6.39 13.81
C ILE A 135 3.76 -7.81 14.22
N SER A 136 4.21 -8.23 15.40
CA SER A 136 3.94 -9.57 15.92
C SER A 136 3.39 -9.47 17.35
N PRO A 137 2.07 -9.56 17.52
CA PRO A 137 1.46 -9.64 18.85
C PRO A 137 1.83 -10.93 19.58
N LYS A 138 1.92 -10.86 20.91
CA LYS A 138 2.20 -12.01 21.78
C LYS A 138 1.03 -12.99 21.76
N GLY A 139 1.32 -14.27 21.53
CA GLY A 139 0.32 -15.35 21.62
C GLY A 139 -0.70 -15.38 20.48
N ILE A 140 -0.45 -14.63 19.41
CA ILE A 140 -1.31 -14.57 18.23
C ILE A 140 -0.63 -15.31 17.07
N ASP A 141 -1.36 -16.21 16.43
CA ASP A 141 -0.95 -16.89 15.21
C ASP A 141 -0.78 -15.86 14.07
N MET A 142 0.23 -16.04 13.22
CA MET A 142 0.53 -15.12 12.12
C MET A 142 -0.67 -14.92 11.19
N LYS A 143 -1.40 -15.99 10.85
CA LYS A 143 -2.62 -15.89 10.02
C LYS A 143 -3.71 -15.05 10.65
N GLN A 144 -3.78 -14.99 11.99
CA GLN A 144 -4.81 -14.26 12.70
C GLN A 144 -4.54 -12.75 12.72
N VAL A 145 -3.30 -12.32 12.49
CA VAL A 145 -2.91 -10.91 12.56
C VAL A 145 -3.70 -10.06 11.57
N VAL A 146 -3.85 -10.49 10.32
CA VAL A 146 -4.57 -9.72 9.30
C VAL A 146 -6.04 -9.54 9.66
N TYR A 147 -6.70 -10.59 10.13
CA TYR A 147 -8.11 -10.53 10.56
C TYR A 147 -8.29 -9.62 11.76
N ASN A 148 -7.42 -9.75 12.78
CA ASN A 148 -7.48 -8.88 13.94
C ASN A 148 -7.34 -7.41 13.54
N PHE A 149 -6.38 -7.08 12.67
CA PHE A 149 -6.17 -5.68 12.27
C PHE A 149 -7.33 -5.16 11.44
N ALA A 150 -7.83 -5.97 10.50
CA ALA A 150 -8.99 -5.63 9.69
C ALA A 150 -10.25 -5.37 10.54
N GLN A 151 -10.43 -6.12 11.63
CA GLN A 151 -11.55 -6.02 12.56
C GLN A 151 -11.36 -5.00 13.71
N GLY A 152 -10.20 -4.33 13.77
CA GLY A 152 -9.92 -3.34 14.81
C GLY A 152 -9.43 -3.91 16.14
N ILE A 153 -9.07 -5.19 16.18
CA ILE A 153 -8.56 -5.87 17.37
C ILE A 153 -7.08 -5.50 17.57
N GLY A 154 -6.80 -4.66 18.56
CA GLY A 154 -5.45 -4.16 18.87
C GLY A 154 -4.96 -4.39 20.31
N SER A 155 -5.75 -5.03 21.18
CA SER A 155 -5.35 -5.28 22.57
C SER A 155 -4.64 -6.62 22.72
N TYR A 156 -3.38 -6.59 23.14
CA TYR A 156 -2.53 -7.78 23.23
C TYR A 156 -1.79 -7.87 24.56
N GLY A 157 -1.32 -9.07 24.92
CA GLY A 157 -0.47 -9.25 26.10
C GLY A 157 0.79 -8.39 26.03
N ASN A 158 1.45 -8.43 24.87
CA ASN A 158 2.54 -7.54 24.46
C ASN A 158 2.67 -7.57 22.93
N ILE A 159 3.51 -6.71 22.35
CA ILE A 159 3.78 -6.65 20.91
C ILE A 159 5.30 -6.56 20.71
N GLN A 160 5.82 -7.30 19.75
CA GLN A 160 7.16 -7.05 19.20
C GLN A 160 7.05 -6.50 17.79
N VAL A 161 7.93 -5.57 17.44
CA VAL A 161 7.95 -4.91 16.14
C VAL A 161 9.32 -5.03 15.50
N SER A 162 9.35 -5.10 14.17
CA SER A 162 10.59 -5.12 13.38
C SER A 162 11.36 -3.82 13.59
N HIS A 163 12.70 -3.87 13.53
CA HIS A 163 13.52 -2.64 13.47
C HIS A 163 13.18 -1.74 12.29
N ALA A 164 12.55 -2.28 11.23
CA ALA A 164 12.10 -1.53 10.07
C ALA A 164 10.67 -0.97 10.21
N ILE A 165 10.02 -1.08 11.38
CA ILE A 165 8.60 -0.74 11.54
C ILE A 165 8.25 0.66 11.05
N LYS A 166 9.12 1.65 11.29
CA LYS A 166 8.92 3.02 10.81
C LYS A 166 8.81 3.09 9.29
N ASP A 167 9.79 2.51 8.58
CA ASP A 167 9.82 2.53 7.12
C ASP A 167 8.67 1.70 6.54
N LYS A 168 8.35 0.55 7.15
CA LYS A 168 7.22 -0.29 6.76
C LYS A 168 5.88 0.44 6.89
N SER A 169 5.63 1.11 8.02
CA SER A 169 4.39 1.88 8.24
C SER A 169 4.17 3.00 7.23
N MET A 170 5.23 3.51 6.59
CA MET A 170 5.11 4.55 5.56
C MET A 170 4.68 4.01 4.20
N VAL A 171 5.03 2.76 3.88
CA VAL A 171 4.82 2.19 2.53
C VAL A 171 3.72 1.14 2.45
N LEU A 172 3.30 0.55 3.59
CA LEU A 172 2.15 -0.36 3.63
C LEU A 172 0.87 0.23 2.99
N PRO A 173 0.55 1.52 3.14
CA PRO A 173 -0.62 2.10 2.48
C PRO A 173 -0.55 2.10 0.96
N LEU A 174 0.65 2.00 0.38
CA LEU A 174 0.92 1.96 -1.07
C LEU A 174 0.84 0.54 -1.65
N MET A 175 0.56 -0.48 -0.82
CA MET A 175 0.41 -1.86 -1.28
C MET A 175 -0.59 -2.05 -2.44
N PRO A 176 -1.68 -1.28 -2.58
CA PRO A 176 -2.53 -1.35 -3.77
C PRO A 176 -1.80 -1.18 -5.10
N ASP A 177 -0.75 -0.37 -5.12
CA ASP A 177 -0.05 0.01 -6.36
C ASP A 177 0.79 -1.15 -6.94
N ILE A 178 1.07 -2.19 -6.13
CA ILE A 178 1.69 -3.43 -6.64
C ILE A 178 0.78 -4.17 -7.63
N LEU A 179 -0.52 -3.81 -7.72
CA LEU A 179 -1.46 -4.37 -8.69
C LEU A 179 -1.62 -3.48 -9.93
N SER A 180 -0.79 -2.44 -10.08
CA SER A 180 -0.72 -1.59 -11.28
C SER A 180 0.26 -2.16 -12.31
N SER A 181 -0.15 -2.18 -13.58
CA SER A 181 0.73 -2.52 -14.71
C SER A 181 1.85 -1.49 -14.96
N GLN A 182 1.83 -0.35 -14.26
CA GLN A 182 2.92 0.63 -14.25
C GLN A 182 4.04 0.27 -13.26
N SER A 183 3.79 -0.67 -12.34
CA SER A 183 4.84 -1.24 -11.49
C SER A 183 5.85 -2.05 -12.32
N PHE A 184 6.97 -2.39 -11.68
CA PHE A 184 8.07 -3.13 -12.31
C PHE A 184 8.40 -4.41 -11.57
N VAL A 185 8.75 -5.45 -12.34
CA VAL A 185 9.26 -6.72 -11.80
C VAL A 185 10.79 -6.68 -11.77
N PHE A 186 11.35 -7.24 -10.71
CA PHE A 186 12.73 -7.68 -10.62
C PHE A 186 12.71 -9.19 -10.39
N ASP A 187 13.12 -9.95 -11.40
CA ASP A 187 13.09 -11.41 -11.44
C ASP A 187 14.39 -12.05 -10.93
N ASP A 188 15.49 -11.30 -10.90
CA ASP A 188 16.77 -11.70 -10.31
C ASP A 188 17.39 -10.58 -9.47
N LEU A 189 17.51 -10.84 -8.16
CA LEU A 189 18.16 -9.97 -7.18
C LEU A 189 19.46 -10.55 -6.61
N SER A 190 19.99 -11.61 -7.23
CA SER A 190 21.23 -12.31 -6.84
C SER A 190 22.51 -11.50 -7.04
N GLU A 191 22.44 -10.20 -7.27
CA GLU A 191 23.61 -9.31 -7.20
C GLU A 191 23.43 -8.21 -6.15
N VAL A 192 22.27 -8.12 -5.52
CA VAL A 192 21.97 -7.10 -4.51
C VAL A 192 22.39 -7.65 -3.15
N GLU A 193 23.55 -7.20 -2.65
CA GLU A 193 24.18 -7.72 -1.42
C GLU A 193 23.24 -7.76 -0.19
N LYS A 194 22.33 -6.79 -0.09
CA LYS A 194 21.35 -6.71 1.00
C LYS A 194 20.30 -7.84 0.95
N PHE A 195 19.96 -8.32 -0.25
CA PHE A 195 18.91 -9.31 -0.48
C PHE A 195 19.41 -10.76 -0.38
N HIS A 196 20.66 -11.00 -0.77
CA HIS A 196 21.36 -12.27 -0.50
C HIS A 196 21.35 -12.69 0.97
N LYS A 197 21.58 -11.74 1.88
CA LYS A 197 21.69 -12.02 3.32
C LYS A 197 20.36 -12.49 3.93
N ILE A 198 19.25 -12.34 3.21
CA ILE A 198 17.89 -12.60 3.69
C ILE A 198 17.06 -13.41 2.68
N ASP A 199 17.74 -14.10 1.74
CA ASP A 199 17.17 -15.08 0.82
C ASP A 199 16.04 -14.51 -0.08
N LEU A 200 16.16 -13.23 -0.45
CA LEU A 200 15.23 -12.57 -1.37
C LEU A 200 15.79 -12.63 -2.79
N SER A 201 14.99 -13.16 -3.71
CA SER A 201 15.37 -13.37 -5.11
C SER A 201 14.64 -12.44 -6.07
N GLN A 202 13.45 -11.96 -5.69
CA GLN A 202 12.56 -11.23 -6.58
C GLN A 202 11.92 -10.03 -5.89
N ALA A 203 11.43 -9.05 -6.67
CA ALA A 203 10.67 -7.94 -6.12
C ALA A 203 9.68 -7.32 -7.13
N ILE A 204 8.69 -6.61 -6.58
CA ILE A 204 7.84 -5.66 -7.31
C ILE A 204 8.13 -4.25 -6.78
N LYS A 205 8.43 -3.31 -7.69
CA LYS A 205 8.62 -1.88 -7.38
C LYS A 205 7.45 -1.07 -7.94
N THR A 206 6.90 -0.15 -7.14
CA THR A 206 5.88 0.80 -7.61
C THR A 206 6.48 1.89 -8.50
N ASP A 207 5.68 2.46 -9.38
CA ASP A 207 6.11 3.47 -10.36
C ASP A 207 6.58 4.78 -9.72
N ASP A 208 5.97 5.17 -8.60
CA ASP A 208 6.38 6.29 -7.76
C ASP A 208 7.71 6.09 -7.00
N GLU A 209 8.30 4.90 -7.15
CA GLU A 209 9.53 4.46 -6.49
C GLU A 209 9.51 4.54 -4.95
N ASP A 210 8.35 4.54 -4.31
CA ASP A 210 8.28 4.60 -2.85
C ASP A 210 8.24 3.20 -2.20
N LEU A 211 7.58 2.23 -2.83
CA LEU A 211 7.39 0.88 -2.31
C LEU A 211 8.15 -0.17 -3.14
N LEU A 212 8.86 -1.05 -2.42
CA LEU A 212 9.38 -2.30 -2.94
C LEU A 212 8.79 -3.48 -2.14
N LEU A 213 8.03 -4.35 -2.79
CA LEU A 213 7.63 -5.64 -2.25
C LEU A 213 8.69 -6.68 -2.57
N ALA A 214 9.40 -7.15 -1.56
CA ALA A 214 10.42 -8.17 -1.71
C ALA A 214 9.84 -9.58 -1.51
N ILE A 215 10.26 -10.48 -2.38
CA ILE A 215 9.71 -11.82 -2.58
C ILE A 215 10.83 -12.84 -2.45
N ARG A 216 10.54 -13.95 -1.76
CA ARG A 216 11.40 -15.13 -1.72
C ARG A 216 10.87 -16.16 -2.70
N ASP A 217 11.76 -16.90 -3.33
CA ASP A 217 11.38 -18.07 -4.11
C ASP A 217 11.31 -19.30 -3.18
N VAL A 218 10.17 -19.99 -3.19
CA VAL A 218 9.99 -21.28 -2.54
C VAL A 218 9.50 -22.26 -3.60
N ASP A 219 10.39 -23.15 -4.04
CA ASP A 219 10.12 -24.19 -5.05
C ASP A 219 9.51 -23.64 -6.36
N GLY A 220 9.99 -22.48 -6.83
CA GLY A 220 9.54 -21.81 -8.06
C GLY A 220 8.29 -20.93 -7.86
N VAL A 221 7.84 -20.73 -6.62
CA VAL A 221 6.70 -19.88 -6.27
C VAL A 221 7.17 -18.71 -5.43
N GLY A 222 6.80 -17.49 -5.83
CA GLY A 222 7.10 -16.28 -5.09
C GLY A 222 6.27 -16.18 -3.81
N ILE A 223 6.92 -15.95 -2.67
CA ILE A 223 6.29 -15.70 -1.37
C ILE A 223 6.65 -14.29 -0.89
N PRO A 224 5.66 -13.41 -0.66
CA PRO A 224 5.92 -12.05 -0.20
C PRO A 224 6.49 -12.08 1.22
N ALA A 225 7.65 -11.45 1.39
CA ALA A 225 8.45 -11.57 2.61
C ALA A 225 8.62 -10.25 3.35
N SER A 226 8.74 -9.13 2.64
CA SER A 226 8.80 -7.81 3.25
C SER A 226 8.39 -6.70 2.29
N VAL A 227 7.79 -5.65 2.81
CA VAL A 227 7.80 -4.34 2.14
C VAL A 227 9.01 -3.53 2.58
N MET A 228 9.53 -2.70 1.70
CA MET A 228 10.63 -1.78 1.98
C MET A 228 10.34 -0.44 1.33
N ARG A 229 10.76 0.62 2.02
CA ARG A 229 10.88 1.94 1.39
C ARG A 229 12.17 1.98 0.57
N LEU A 230 12.06 2.38 -0.68
CA LEU A 230 13.23 2.64 -1.51
C LEU A 230 13.97 3.87 -1.00
N LYS A 231 15.29 3.73 -0.90
CA LYS A 231 16.22 4.78 -0.48
C LYS A 231 17.32 4.79 -1.54
N GLU A 232 17.97 5.93 -1.75
CA GLU A 232 18.97 6.17 -2.80
C GLU A 232 19.86 4.96 -3.10
N LYS A 233 20.60 4.43 -2.11
CA LYS A 233 21.49 3.28 -2.29
C LYS A 233 20.81 2.00 -2.82
N LEU A 234 19.57 1.74 -2.38
CA LEU A 234 18.82 0.58 -2.84
C LEU A 234 18.29 0.83 -4.26
N SER A 235 17.80 2.03 -4.54
CA SER A 235 17.34 2.42 -5.88
C SER A 235 18.47 2.32 -6.91
N GLU A 236 19.67 2.82 -6.58
CA GLU A 236 20.87 2.70 -7.43
C GLU A 236 21.20 1.23 -7.75
N SER A 237 21.11 0.33 -6.77
CA SER A 237 21.40 -1.10 -6.97
C SER A 237 20.40 -1.83 -7.87
N LEU A 238 19.22 -1.25 -8.06
CA LEU A 238 18.13 -1.78 -8.89
C LEU A 238 18.07 -1.14 -10.28
N GLN A 239 18.80 -0.06 -10.51
CA GLN A 239 18.70 0.71 -11.74
C GLN A 239 19.02 -0.14 -12.98
N GLY A 240 18.15 -0.08 -13.99
CA GLY A 240 18.33 -0.80 -15.26
C GLY A 240 18.04 -2.30 -15.21
N LYS A 241 17.60 -2.84 -14.06
CA LYS A 241 17.21 -4.26 -13.89
C LYS A 241 15.69 -4.48 -13.96
N GLU A 242 14.94 -3.39 -14.12
CA GLU A 242 13.48 -3.40 -14.06
C GLU A 242 12.85 -4.00 -15.33
N LYS A 243 11.87 -4.88 -15.14
CA LYS A 243 11.09 -5.50 -16.21
C LYS A 243 9.70 -4.88 -16.24
N ILE A 244 9.27 -4.45 -17.43
CA ILE A 244 7.99 -3.79 -17.64
C ILE A 244 6.87 -4.82 -17.49
N ILE A 245 5.91 -4.55 -16.61
CA ILE A 245 4.71 -5.37 -16.47
C ILE A 245 3.78 -5.13 -17.68
N LEU A 246 3.38 -6.22 -18.32
CA LEU A 246 2.43 -6.24 -19.43
C LEU A 246 1.00 -6.48 -18.95
N GLY A 247 0.83 -7.30 -17.92
CA GLY A 247 -0.47 -7.61 -17.34
C GLY A 247 -0.38 -8.27 -15.98
N ILE A 248 -1.41 -8.07 -15.16
CA ILE A 248 -1.52 -8.62 -13.80
C ILE A 248 -2.84 -9.36 -13.69
N TYR A 249 -2.77 -10.60 -13.24
CA TYR A 249 -3.93 -11.47 -13.08
C TYR A 249 -3.94 -12.10 -11.70
N ARG A 250 -5.13 -12.26 -11.13
CA ARG A 250 -5.35 -12.96 -9.87
C ARG A 250 -6.01 -14.30 -10.13
N HIS A 251 -5.44 -15.36 -9.57
CA HIS A 251 -6.10 -16.64 -9.44
C HIS A 251 -6.52 -16.86 -7.97
N ARG A 252 -7.83 -17.04 -7.73
CA ARG A 252 -8.39 -17.36 -6.41
C ARG A 252 -9.62 -18.24 -6.59
N ASP A 253 -9.72 -19.32 -5.81
CA ASP A 253 -10.87 -20.23 -5.82
C ASP A 253 -11.27 -20.72 -7.22
N GLY A 254 -10.28 -21.02 -8.06
CA GLY A 254 -10.49 -21.46 -9.45
C GLY A 254 -10.86 -20.34 -10.43
N LYS A 255 -11.01 -19.10 -9.98
CA LYS A 255 -11.34 -17.94 -10.81
C LYS A 255 -10.08 -17.16 -11.19
N LEU A 256 -9.98 -16.82 -12.47
CA LEU A 256 -8.97 -15.91 -13.01
C LEU A 256 -9.58 -14.52 -13.25
N ASP A 257 -9.08 -13.50 -12.56
CA ASP A 257 -9.46 -12.10 -12.74
C ASP A 257 -8.31 -11.32 -13.38
N GLN A 258 -8.59 -10.52 -14.42
CA GLN A 258 -7.64 -9.50 -14.90
C GLN A 258 -7.68 -8.30 -13.95
N LEU A 259 -6.55 -7.98 -13.33
CA LEU A 259 -6.45 -6.85 -12.39
C LEU A 259 -5.95 -5.57 -13.08
N SER A 260 -4.97 -5.70 -13.97
CA SER A 260 -4.40 -4.56 -14.70
C SER A 260 -3.77 -5.01 -16.00
N ILE A 261 -3.77 -4.13 -17.00
CA ILE A 261 -3.13 -4.35 -18.30
C ILE A 261 -2.34 -3.11 -18.69
N ASN A 262 -1.19 -3.30 -19.33
CA ASN A 262 -0.41 -2.19 -19.87
C ASN A 262 -0.83 -1.92 -21.32
N GLU A 263 -1.79 -1.01 -21.50
CA GLU A 263 -2.36 -0.70 -22.81
C GLU A 263 -1.36 -0.12 -23.82
N VAL A 264 -0.21 0.38 -23.36
CA VAL A 264 0.87 0.85 -24.24
C VAL A 264 1.42 -0.33 -25.06
N TYR A 265 1.63 -1.48 -24.42
CA TYR A 265 2.26 -2.66 -25.02
C TYR A 265 1.24 -3.73 -25.46
N VAL A 266 0.09 -3.82 -24.78
CA VAL A 266 -0.91 -4.85 -25.01
C VAL A 266 -2.14 -4.26 -25.69
N LYS A 267 -2.39 -4.68 -26.95
CA LYS A 267 -3.47 -4.11 -27.79
C LYS A 267 -4.70 -4.99 -27.91
N ASP A 268 -4.63 -6.26 -27.51
CA ASP A 268 -5.75 -7.19 -27.52
C ASP A 268 -6.59 -7.18 -26.23
N GLY A 269 -6.27 -6.25 -25.32
CA GLY A 269 -6.90 -6.12 -24.01
C GLY A 269 -6.53 -7.23 -23.01
N GLY A 270 -5.51 -8.04 -23.28
CA GLY A 270 -5.05 -9.12 -22.40
C GLY A 270 -5.62 -10.50 -22.73
N LYS A 271 -6.38 -10.66 -23.82
CA LYS A 271 -7.01 -11.93 -24.21
C LYS A 271 -6.01 -13.08 -24.34
N ARG A 272 -4.87 -12.84 -25.01
CA ARG A 272 -3.81 -13.85 -25.14
C ARG A 272 -3.22 -14.29 -23.80
N PHE A 273 -3.15 -13.39 -22.82
CA PHE A 273 -2.62 -13.71 -21.49
C PHE A 273 -3.59 -14.59 -20.70
N GLU A 274 -4.89 -14.34 -20.80
CA GLU A 274 -5.88 -15.24 -20.20
C GLU A 274 -5.76 -16.67 -20.74
N GLU A 275 -5.52 -16.84 -22.03
CA GLU A 275 -5.31 -18.16 -22.64
C GLU A 275 -4.06 -18.86 -22.07
N ILE A 276 -2.95 -18.14 -21.93
CA ILE A 276 -1.70 -18.65 -21.36
C ILE A 276 -1.90 -19.08 -19.90
N LEU A 277 -2.67 -18.31 -19.13
CA LEU A 277 -2.87 -18.53 -17.69
C LEU A 277 -3.98 -19.54 -17.36
N LYS A 278 -4.87 -19.85 -18.29
CA LYS A 278 -5.91 -20.90 -18.14
C LYS A 278 -5.36 -22.32 -18.29
N ILE A 279 -4.15 -22.48 -18.84
CA ILE A 279 -3.51 -23.78 -19.01
C ILE A 279 -2.90 -24.19 -17.65
N PRO A 280 -3.36 -25.29 -17.03
CA PRO A 280 -2.68 -25.82 -15.84
C PRO A 280 -1.28 -26.27 -16.23
N VAL A 281 -0.28 -25.88 -15.43
CA VAL A 281 1.06 -26.48 -15.45
C VAL A 281 1.00 -27.82 -14.73
#